data_AF-A0A7X8IXI6-F1
#
_entry.id   AF-A0A7X8IXI6-F1
#
_cell.length_a   1.000
_cell.length_b   1.000
_cell.length_c   1.000
_cell.angle_alpha   90.00
_cell.angle_beta   90.00
_cell.angle_gamma   90.00
#
_symmetry.space_group_name_H-M   'P 1'
#
loop_
_entity.id
_entity.type
_entity.pdbx_description
1 polymer ?
#
loop_
_entity_poly.entity_id
_entity_poly.type
_entity_poly.pdbx_seq_one_letter_code
_entity_poly.pdbx_strand_id
1 'polypeptide(L)' 'MERLRYASTERFYEGVITRVTGGSVTIAIQGRMGELKIPLRMLVSKEKPETGQTVGFLLSCPEVLDEGEKNA' A
#
# COMPACT_ATOMS: atom_id res chain seq x y z
N MET A 1 -17.83 9.00 13.50
CA MET A 1 -16.88 8.51 12.49
C MET A 1 -15.79 7.75 13.22
N GLU A 2 -15.62 6.47 12.92
CA GLU A 2 -14.78 5.55 13.68
C GLU A 2 -13.30 5.97 13.61
N ARG A 3 -12.73 6.47 14.71
CA ARG A 3 -11.28 6.40 14.98
C ARG A 3 -10.99 4.91 15.00
N LEU A 4 -10.30 4.26 14.06
CA LEU A 4 -10.36 2.78 13.99
C LEU A 4 -9.97 2.13 15.37
N ARG A 5 -10.51 1.06 15.94
CA ARG A 5 -11.90 0.58 15.96
C ARG A 5 -12.30 -0.33 14.80
N TYR A 6 -11.33 -0.71 13.98
CA TYR A 6 -11.23 -1.91 13.13
C TYR A 6 -12.50 -2.45 12.45
N ALA A 7 -13.37 -1.59 11.93
CA ALA A 7 -14.36 -2.05 10.98
C ALA A 7 -13.71 -2.24 9.60
N SER A 8 -13.64 -3.50 9.16
CA SER A 8 -13.22 -3.87 7.81
C SER A 8 -14.39 -3.73 6.84
N THR A 9 -14.23 -2.84 5.87
CA THR A 9 -14.99 -2.84 4.62
C THR A 9 -13.92 -2.81 3.54
N GLU A 10 -13.42 -3.98 3.16
CA GLU A 10 -12.31 -4.12 2.23
C GLU A 10 -12.64 -3.35 0.94
N ARG A 11 -11.89 -2.28 0.69
CA ARG A 11 -12.03 -1.48 -0.52
C ARG A 11 -10.98 -1.93 -1.50
N PHE A 12 -11.43 -2.17 -2.73
CA PHE A 12 -10.56 -2.40 -3.86
C PHE A 12 -9.92 -1.07 -4.26
N TYR A 13 -8.59 -1.07 -4.31
CA TYR A 13 -7.80 0.05 -4.79
C TYR A 13 -7.06 -0.37 -6.05
N GLU A 14 -7.01 0.55 -7.00
CA GLU A 14 -6.19 0.45 -8.20
C GLU A 14 -4.99 1.36 -8.06
N GLY A 15 -3.87 0.97 -8.63
CA GLY A 15 -2.66 1.76 -8.67
C GLY A 15 -1.77 1.39 -9.85
N VAL A 16 -0.74 2.18 -10.09
CA VAL A 16 0.23 1.96 -11.15
C VAL A 16 1.61 1.84 -10.53
N ILE A 17 2.39 0.85 -10.97
CA ILE A 17 3.78 0.73 -10.54
C ILE A 17 4.58 1.88 -11.14
N THR A 18 5.04 2.81 -10.30
CA THR A 18 5.88 3.93 -10.73
C THR A 18 7.35 3.59 -10.68
N ARG A 19 7.75 2.70 -9.77
CA ARG A 19 9.16 2.34 -9.57
C ARG A 19 9.32 0.91 -9.10
N VAL A 20 10.24 0.20 -9.74
CA VAL A 20 10.70 -1.13 -9.32
C VAL A 20 12.15 -1.02 -8.88
N THR A 21 12.46 -1.50 -7.69
CA THR A 21 13.81 -1.62 -7.15
C THR A 21 14.06 -3.07 -6.77
N GLY A 22 15.33 -3.51 -6.69
CA GLY A 22 15.71 -4.91 -6.51
C GLY A 22 15.17 -5.63 -5.25
N GLY A 23 14.45 -4.94 -4.37
CA GLY A 23 13.74 -5.54 -3.24
C GLY A 23 12.34 -4.96 -2.97
N SER A 24 11.91 -3.92 -3.69
CA SER A 24 10.62 -3.26 -3.42
C SER A 24 10.00 -2.62 -4.66
N VAL A 25 8.68 -2.55 -4.68
CA VAL A 25 7.92 -1.84 -5.71
C VAL A 25 7.19 -0.67 -5.07
N THR A 26 7.11 0.41 -5.82
CA THR A 26 6.35 1.61 -5.46
C THR A 26 5.15 1.69 -6.37
N ILE A 27 3.98 1.72 -5.75
CA ILE A 27 2.69 1.76 -6.42
C ILE A 27 2.07 3.11 -6.13
N ALA A 28 1.82 3.91 -7.16
CA ALA A 28 1.01 5.11 -7.03
C ALA A 28 -0.46 4.72 -7.01
N ILE A 29 -1.17 5.02 -5.92
CA ILE A 29 -2.58 4.70 -5.78
C ILE A 29 -3.39 5.68 -6.63
N GLN A 30 -4.27 5.14 -7.48
CA GLN A 30 -5.16 5.93 -8.33
C GLN A 30 -6.06 6.81 -7.47
N GLY A 31 -6.36 8.02 -7.95
CA GLY A 31 -7.09 9.02 -7.16
C GLY A 31 -6.20 9.92 -6.30
N ARG A 32 -4.88 9.95 -6.57
CA ARG A 32 -3.88 10.81 -5.88
C ARG A 32 -3.81 10.59 -4.37
N MET A 33 -4.11 9.37 -3.92
CA MET A 33 -4.06 8.99 -2.50
C MET A 33 -2.63 8.79 -1.98
N GLY A 34 -1.63 8.90 -2.85
CA GLY A 34 -0.21 8.81 -2.50
C GLY A 34 0.46 7.59 -3.11
N GLU A 35 1.61 7.25 -2.55
CA GLU A 35 2.43 6.12 -2.99
C GLU A 35 2.52 5.07 -1.88
N LEU A 36 2.36 3.81 -2.26
CA LEU A 36 2.53 2.66 -1.40
C LEU A 36 3.79 1.91 -1.82
N LYS A 37 4.77 1.87 -0.93
CA LYS A 37 5.98 1.06 -1.12
C LYS A 37 5.80 -0.29 -0.43
N ILE A 38 5.79 -1.35 -1.21
CA ILE A 38 5.72 -2.73 -0.70
C ILE A 38 6.97 -3.52 -1.11
N PRO A 39 7.42 -4.49 -0.30
CA PRO A 39 8.45 -5.42 -0.71
C PRO A 39 7.93 -6.32 -1.84
N LEU A 40 8.82 -6.76 -2.74
CA LEU A 40 8.45 -7.61 -3.88
C LEU A 40 7.68 -8.88 -3.48
N ARG A 41 7.97 -9.43 -2.30
CA ARG A 41 7.27 -10.60 -1.74
C ARG A 41 5.76 -10.42 -1.51
N MET A 42 5.28 -9.18 -1.41
CA MET A 42 3.86 -8.87 -1.24
C MET A 42 3.15 -8.65 -2.58
N LEU A 43 3.89 -8.53 -3.68
CA LEU A 43 3.33 -8.38 -5.01
C LEU A 43 3.14 -9.75 -5.65
N VAL A 44 1.88 -10.13 -5.88
CA VAL A 44 1.54 -11.32 -6.65
C VAL A 44 1.58 -10.96 -8.12
N SER A 45 2.62 -11.41 -8.82
CA SER A 45 2.75 -11.24 -10.28
C SER A 45 3.22 -12.55 -10.91
N LYS A 46 2.69 -12.86 -12.11
CA LYS A 46 3.15 -14.01 -12.91
C LYS A 46 4.50 -13.71 -13.59
N GLU A 47 4.64 -12.48 -14.06
CA GLU A 47 5.82 -11.97 -14.75
C GLU A 47 6.59 -11.01 -13.84
N LYS A 48 7.79 -10.61 -14.26
CA LYS A 48 8.56 -9.59 -13.53
C LYS A 48 7.77 -8.27 -13.46
N PRO A 49 7.73 -7.61 -12.30
CA PRO A 49 7.08 -6.32 -12.20
C PRO A 49 7.87 -5.26 -12.96
N GLU A 50 7.15 -4.45 -13.72
CA GLU A 50 7.66 -3.38 -14.56
C GLU A 50 6.92 -2.08 -14.27
N THR A 51 7.60 -0.96 -14.54
CA THR A 51 7.00 0.37 -14.41
C THR A 51 5.90 0.57 -15.44
N GLY A 52 4.77 1.14 -15.02
CA GLY A 52 3.60 1.37 -15.87
C GLY A 52 2.53 0.28 -15.78
N GLN A 53 2.80 -0.83 -15.08
CA GLN A 53 1.79 -1.88 -14.87
C GLN A 53 0.72 -1.45 -13.87
N THR A 54 -0.55 -1.68 -14.23
CA THR A 54 -1.69 -1.48 -13.33
C THR A 54 -1.79 -2.65 -12.36
N VAL A 55 -1.95 -2.34 -11.08
CA VAL A 55 -2.12 -3.30 -9.99
C VAL A 55 -3.40 -3.00 -9.22
N GLY A 56 -4.14 -4.05 -8.87
CA GLY A 56 -5.31 -3.98 -8.00
C GLY A 56 -4.99 -4.64 -6.66
N PHE A 57 -5.34 -4.00 -5.55
CA PHE A 57 -5.10 -4.55 -4.23
C PHE A 57 -6.21 -4.17 -3.25
N LEU A 58 -6.49 -5.08 -2.31
CA LEU A 58 -7.34 -4.81 -1.17
C LEU A 58 -6.46 -4.25 -0.05
N LEU A 59 -6.80 -3.06 0.44
CA LEU A 59 -5.99 -2.37 1.43
C LEU A 59 -6.52 -2.71 2.83
N SER A 60 -6.10 -3.85 3.38
CA SER A 60 -6.48 -4.28 4.74
C SER A 60 -5.56 -3.62 5.79
N CYS A 61 -5.89 -2.36 6.06
CA CYS A 61 -5.66 -1.45 7.21
C CYS A 61 -4.44 -1.62 8.15
N PRO A 62 -3.43 -0.73 8.08
CA PRO A 62 -2.57 -0.43 9.22
C PRO A 62 -3.11 0.76 10.02
N GLU A 63 -3.26 0.58 11.32
CA GLU A 63 -3.63 1.62 12.26
C GLU A 63 -2.62 1.67 13.42
N VAL A 64 -2.21 2.87 13.85
CA VAL A 64 -1.61 3.09 15.19
C VAL A 64 -2.37 4.23 15.84
N LEU A 65 -2.87 3.99 17.06
CA LEU A 65 -3.93 4.76 17.70
C LEU A 65 -3.49 5.80 18.73
N ASP A 66 -2.19 5.82 19.02
CA ASP A 66 -1.64 6.56 20.14
C ASP A 66 -0.26 7.15 19.80
N GLU A 67 0.13 8.18 20.54
CA GLU A 67 1.27 9.03 20.23
C GLU A 67 2.55 8.51 20.87
N GLY A 68 3.60 8.39 20.07
CA GLY A 68 4.93 8.28 20.65
C GLY A 68 5.39 9.63 21.20
N GLU A 69 5.34 9.84 22.52
CA GLU A 69 6.25 10.75 23.22
C GLU A 69 7.55 10.00 23.54
N LYS A 70 8.68 10.48 23.00
CA LYS A 70 10.01 10.01 23.43
C LYS A 70 10.36 10.67 24.77
N ASN A 71 10.16 9.97 25.87
CA ASN A 71 10.92 10.21 27.09
C ASN A 71 12.12 9.26 27.13
N ALA A 72 13.31 9.86 27.34
CA ALA A 72 14.64 9.28 27.60
C ALA A 72 15.44 8.77 26.38
#